data_AF-A0A661W2Z3-F1
#
_entry.id   AF-A0A661W2Z3-F1
#
_cell.length_a   1.000
_cell.length_b   1.000
_cell.length_c   1.000
_cell.angle_alpha   90.00
_cell.angle_beta   90.00
_cell.angle_gamma   90.00
#
_symmetry.space_group_name_H-M   'P 1'
#
loop_
_entity.id
_entity.type
_entity.pdbx_description
1 polymer ?
#
loop_
_entity_poly.entity_id
_entity_poly.type
_entity_poly.pdbx_seq_one_letter_code
_entity_poly.pdbx_strand_id
1 'polypeptide(L)'
;IGLVISSDRPLVDFEGVMVVPEGRRQMTMMCTSLAYPEYAPPGKHMLQAWAAPDSSFLPLDPAREIDMVVQDLREAIPQFDREAEIVHVSYWQKDWPMYRALPGALAQKTSVENLYNVGDGVAPLVPLGLPACAQSARIVVEDIRQRTKPAAA
;
A
#
# COMPACT_ATOMS: atom_id res chain seq x y z
N ILE A 1 -6.55 -3.63 2.20
CA ILE A 1 -7.73 -2.87 2.66
C ILE A 1 -7.22 -1.58 3.27
N GLY A 2 -7.85 -0.45 2.96
CA GLY A 2 -7.43 0.87 3.40
C GLY A 2 -8.61 1.63 4.00
N LEU A 3 -8.44 2.13 5.22
CA LEU A 3 -9.42 2.96 5.91
C LEU A 3 -8.85 4.37 6.09
N VAL A 4 -9.66 5.37 5.80
CA VAL A 4 -9.37 6.77 6.13
C VAL A 4 -10.28 7.17 7.28
N ILE A 5 -9.66 7.69 8.33
CA ILE A 5 -10.30 7.95 9.62
C ILE A 5 -10.06 9.42 9.98
N SER A 6 -11.13 10.13 10.31
CA SER A 6 -11.09 11.50 10.81
C SER A 6 -11.24 11.53 12.33
N SER A 7 -10.55 12.45 13.00
CA SER A 7 -10.64 12.66 14.44
C SER A 7 -10.33 14.12 14.81
N ASP A 8 -10.79 14.57 15.99
CA ASP A 8 -10.52 15.95 16.48
C ASP A 8 -9.11 16.11 17.06
N ARG A 9 -8.43 14.99 17.36
CA ARG A 9 -7.05 14.91 17.84
C ARG A 9 -6.31 13.81 17.10
N PRO A 10 -4.97 13.84 17.01
CA PRO A 10 -4.24 12.72 16.43
C PRO A 10 -4.46 11.45 17.25
N LEU A 11 -4.93 10.38 16.60
CA LEU A 11 -5.06 9.05 17.21
C LEU A 11 -3.70 8.33 17.32
N VAL A 12 -2.75 8.74 16.48
CA VAL A 12 -1.33 8.42 16.54
C VAL A 12 -0.59 9.75 16.46
N ASP A 13 0.28 10.04 17.43
CA ASP A 13 0.81 11.38 17.72
C ASP A 13 2.27 11.59 17.27
N PHE A 14 2.75 10.80 16.31
CA PHE A 14 4.07 10.95 15.72
C PHE A 14 4.02 10.93 14.18
N GLU A 15 4.97 11.65 13.56
CA GLU A 15 5.14 11.71 12.11
C GLU A 15 5.86 10.44 11.60
N GLY A 16 5.10 9.36 11.44
CA GLY A 16 5.65 8.11 10.95
C GLY A 16 4.60 7.03 10.77
N VAL A 17 5.10 5.81 10.52
CA VAL A 17 4.27 4.62 10.37
C VAL A 17 4.31 3.83 11.67
N MET A 18 3.16 3.67 12.31
CA MET A 18 2.98 2.71 13.40
C MET A 18 2.69 1.34 12.80
N VAL A 19 3.47 0.33 13.21
CA VAL A 19 3.19 -1.08 12.91
C VAL A 19 2.35 -1.66 14.04
N VAL A 20 1.35 -2.47 13.69
CA VAL A 20 0.39 -3.10 14.62
C VAL A 20 0.60 -4.62 14.58
N PRO A 21 1.60 -5.16 15.29
CA PRO A 21 1.94 -6.59 15.19
C PRO A 21 0.87 -7.51 15.78
N GLU A 22 0.02 -7.02 16.68
CA GLU A 22 -1.07 -7.78 17.29
C GLU A 22 -2.34 -7.81 16.43
N GLY A 23 -2.39 -7.04 15.35
CA GLY A 23 -3.55 -6.98 14.44
C GLY A 23 -3.74 -8.29 13.69
N ARG A 24 -4.99 -8.73 13.55
CA ARG A 24 -5.35 -9.92 12.76
C ARG A 24 -5.31 -9.63 11.26
N ARG A 25 -5.60 -8.38 10.88
CA ARG A 25 -5.58 -7.82 9.52
C ARG A 25 -4.87 -6.49 9.47
N GLN A 26 -5.12 -5.64 10.47
CA GLN A 26 -4.53 -4.32 10.53
C GLN A 26 -3.01 -4.44 10.67
N MET A 27 -2.27 -3.77 9.78
CA MET A 27 -0.81 -3.88 9.73
C MET A 27 -0.13 -2.58 10.12
N THR A 28 -0.55 -1.48 9.49
CA THR A 28 0.09 -0.19 9.68
C THR A 28 -0.92 0.94 9.73
N MET A 29 -0.61 1.97 10.50
CA MET A 29 -1.37 3.21 10.49
C MET A 29 -0.47 4.41 10.66
N MET A 30 -0.89 5.55 10.12
CA MET A 30 -0.14 6.80 10.18
C MET A 30 -1.09 7.99 10.17
N CYS A 31 -0.82 8.98 11.02
CA CYS A 31 -1.58 10.22 11.05
C CYS A 31 -1.01 11.19 10.01
N THR A 32 -1.40 11.01 8.74
CA THR A 32 -0.81 11.75 7.63
C THR A 32 -0.97 13.26 7.73
N SER A 33 -1.99 13.76 8.43
CA SER A 33 -2.18 15.20 8.62
C SER A 33 -1.19 15.84 9.59
N LEU A 34 -0.36 15.06 10.29
CA LEU A 34 0.77 15.62 11.05
C LEU A 34 1.85 16.16 10.11
N ALA A 35 2.17 15.40 9.05
CA ALA A 35 3.14 15.81 8.04
C ALA A 35 2.52 16.70 6.94
N TYR A 36 1.24 16.48 6.61
CA TYR A 36 0.51 17.17 5.53
C TYR A 36 -0.81 17.75 6.06
N PRO A 37 -0.78 18.89 6.78
CA PRO A 37 -1.97 19.46 7.42
C PRO A 37 -3.14 19.72 6.45
N GLU A 38 -2.84 20.01 5.18
CA GLU A 38 -3.82 20.23 4.12
C GLU A 38 -4.66 19.00 3.76
N TYR A 39 -4.28 17.80 4.23
CA TYR A 39 -5.06 16.58 4.02
C TYR A 39 -6.28 16.50 4.94
N ALA A 40 -6.36 17.34 5.97
CA ALA A 40 -7.51 17.41 6.88
C ALA A 40 -8.08 18.83 6.95
N PRO A 41 -9.39 18.99 7.18
CA PRO A 41 -9.97 20.28 7.52
C PRO A 41 -9.35 20.89 8.80
N PRO A 42 -9.41 22.22 8.99
CA PRO A 42 -8.95 22.85 10.23
C PRO A 42 -9.57 22.22 11.49
N GLY A 43 -8.74 21.87 12.47
CA GLY A 43 -9.17 21.23 13.72
C GLY A 43 -9.44 19.73 13.61
N LYS A 44 -9.20 19.10 12.45
CA LYS A 44 -9.30 17.65 12.25
C LYS A 44 -7.93 17.06 11.95
N HIS A 45 -7.82 15.77 12.21
CA HIS A 45 -6.69 14.92 11.85
C HIS A 45 -7.14 13.78 10.94
N MET A 46 -6.24 13.33 10.08
CA MET A 46 -6.46 12.22 9.16
C MET A 46 -5.49 11.07 9.47
N LEU A 47 -6.04 9.97 9.98
CA LEU A 47 -5.36 8.71 10.15
C LEU A 47 -5.67 7.81 8.94
N GLN A 48 -4.62 7.26 8.32
CA GLN A 48 -4.73 6.22 7.30
C GLN A 48 -4.32 4.90 7.90
N ALA A 49 -5.21 3.90 7.84
CA ALA A 49 -4.98 2.55 8.32
C ALA A 49 -4.94 1.57 7.13
N TRP A 50 -3.88 0.77 7.06
CA TRP A 50 -3.63 -0.20 6.01
C TRP A 50 -3.56 -1.61 6.58
N ALA A 51 -4.23 -2.51 5.89
CA ALA A 51 -4.41 -3.89 6.30
C ALA A 51 -4.25 -4.84 5.11
N ALA A 52 -3.79 -6.06 5.39
CA ALA A 52 -3.81 -7.16 4.45
C ALA A 52 -4.93 -8.15 4.84
N PRO A 53 -5.61 -8.75 3.85
CA PRO A 53 -6.54 -9.83 4.13
C PRO A 53 -5.80 -11.08 4.60
N ASP A 54 -6.53 -12.05 5.17
CA ASP A 54 -5.97 -13.38 5.53
C ASP A 54 -5.24 -14.04 4.37
N SER A 55 -5.82 -13.88 3.19
CA SER A 55 -5.38 -14.47 1.95
C SER A 55 -5.62 -13.48 0.82
N SER A 56 -4.63 -13.36 -0.06
CA SER A 56 -4.76 -12.59 -1.30
C SER A 56 -5.38 -13.42 -2.44
N PHE A 57 -5.64 -14.72 -2.22
CA PHE A 57 -6.32 -15.57 -3.18
C PHE A 57 -7.83 -15.34 -3.15
N LEU A 58 -8.45 -15.39 -4.34
CA LEU A 58 -9.89 -15.25 -4.49
C LEU A 58 -10.62 -16.57 -4.17
N PRO A 59 -11.89 -16.51 -3.72
CA PRO A 59 -12.67 -15.30 -3.47
C PRO A 59 -12.30 -14.61 -2.14
N LEU A 60 -12.21 -13.28 -2.17
CA LEU A 60 -12.14 -12.44 -0.98
C LEU A 60 -13.56 -12.11 -0.50
N ASP A 61 -13.81 -12.11 0.80
CA ASP A 61 -15.00 -11.54 1.42
C ASP A 61 -14.66 -10.15 1.99
N PRO A 62 -14.88 -9.05 1.24
CA PRO A 62 -14.44 -7.74 1.67
C PRO A 62 -15.14 -7.26 2.94
N ALA A 63 -16.41 -7.63 3.14
CA ALA A 63 -17.19 -7.18 4.29
C ALA A 63 -16.60 -7.74 5.58
N ARG A 64 -16.38 -9.06 5.62
CA ARG A 64 -15.73 -9.73 6.75
C ARG A 64 -14.35 -9.16 7.04
N GLU A 65 -13.56 -8.96 5.99
CA GLU A 65 -12.18 -8.49 6.14
C GLU A 65 -12.14 -7.03 6.64
N ILE A 66 -13.06 -6.17 6.19
CA ILE A 66 -13.22 -4.79 6.69
C ILE A 66 -13.65 -4.81 8.17
N ASP A 67 -14.61 -5.65 8.55
CA ASP A 67 -15.07 -5.76 9.94
C ASP A 67 -13.93 -6.16 10.89
N MET A 68 -13.07 -7.09 10.45
CA MET A 68 -11.88 -7.49 11.19
C MET A 68 -10.87 -6.34 11.35
N VAL A 69 -10.66 -5.52 10.30
CA VAL A 69 -9.79 -4.34 10.39
C VAL A 69 -10.33 -3.31 11.37
N VAL A 70 -11.65 -3.05 11.34
CA VAL A 70 -12.29 -2.13 12.30
C VAL A 70 -12.16 -2.66 13.73
N GLN A 71 -12.31 -3.97 13.92
CA GLN A 71 -12.13 -4.59 15.22
C GLN A 71 -10.69 -4.46 15.73
N ASP A 72 -9.69 -4.72 14.88
CA ASP A 72 -8.29 -4.52 15.25
C ASP A 72 -7.99 -3.05 15.60
N LEU A 73 -8.60 -2.08 14.90
CA LEU A 73 -8.46 -0.66 15.20
C LEU A 73 -9.08 -0.29 16.56
N ARG A 74 -10.24 -0.84 16.92
CA ARG A 74 -10.84 -0.67 18.25
C ARG A 74 -9.97 -1.21 19.37
N GLU A 75 -9.28 -2.33 19.11
CA GLU A 75 -8.36 -2.95 20.07
C GLU A 75 -7.05 -2.15 20.19
N ALA A 76 -6.54 -1.59 19.08
CA ALA A 76 -5.30 -0.84 19.05
C ALA A 76 -5.43 0.62 19.52
N ILE A 77 -6.59 1.26 19.31
CA ILE A 77 -6.80 2.68 19.58
C ILE A 77 -7.81 2.85 20.73
N PRO A 78 -7.38 3.40 21.87
CA PRO A 78 -8.29 3.69 22.99
C PRO A 78 -9.42 4.63 22.57
N GLN A 79 -10.64 4.28 22.98
CA GLN A 79 -11.85 5.09 22.72
C GLN A 79 -12.15 5.32 21.23
N PHE A 80 -11.70 4.42 20.34
CA PHE A 80 -11.85 4.54 18.89
C PHE A 80 -13.25 5.01 18.46
N ASP A 81 -14.31 4.29 18.82
CA ASP A 81 -15.68 4.62 18.39
C ASP A 81 -16.20 5.97 18.95
N ARG A 82 -15.53 6.57 19.94
CA ARG A 82 -15.91 7.90 20.48
C ARG A 82 -15.19 9.04 19.79
N GLU A 83 -13.99 8.80 19.29
CA GLU A 83 -13.08 9.85 18.82
C GLU A 83 -12.79 9.78 17.31
N ALA A 84 -13.14 8.67 16.68
CA ALA A 84 -12.81 8.37 15.30
C ALA A 84 -14.07 8.22 14.45
N GLU A 85 -14.04 8.79 13.25
CA GLU A 85 -15.04 8.60 12.21
C GLU A 85 -14.37 7.98 10.98
N ILE A 86 -14.83 6.80 10.56
CA ILE A 86 -14.37 6.19 9.30
C ILE A 86 -15.06 6.91 8.14
N VAL A 87 -14.31 7.74 7.41
CA VAL A 87 -14.84 8.56 6.32
C VAL A 87 -14.70 7.90 4.95
N HIS A 88 -13.78 6.94 4.81
CA HIS A 88 -13.61 6.19 3.57
C HIS A 88 -13.07 4.79 3.82
N VAL A 89 -13.56 3.82 3.05
CA VAL A 89 -13.09 2.44 3.04
C VAL A 89 -12.82 2.02 1.60
N SER A 90 -11.66 1.41 1.38
CA SER A 90 -11.20 0.94 0.08
C SER A 90 -10.56 -0.45 0.19
N TYR A 91 -10.66 -1.22 -0.89
CA TYR A 91 -9.99 -2.51 -1.03
C TYR A 91 -9.60 -2.74 -2.48
N TRP A 92 -8.58 -3.58 -2.69
CA TRP A 92 -7.96 -3.80 -4.00
C TRP A 92 -7.95 -5.28 -4.32
N GLN A 93 -8.60 -5.68 -5.42
CA GLN A 93 -8.68 -7.08 -5.87
C GLN A 93 -8.93 -7.15 -7.38
N LYS A 94 -8.82 -8.37 -7.94
CA LYS A 94 -9.09 -8.67 -9.35
C LYS A 94 -8.25 -7.79 -10.27
N ASP A 95 -8.88 -7.00 -11.15
CA ASP A 95 -8.21 -6.15 -12.14
C ASP A 95 -7.55 -4.91 -11.53
N TRP A 96 -7.85 -4.60 -10.27
CA TRP A 96 -7.27 -3.48 -9.52
C TRP A 96 -6.69 -3.94 -8.17
N PRO A 97 -5.65 -4.79 -8.17
CA PRO A 97 -5.02 -5.30 -6.96
C PRO A 97 -4.01 -4.30 -6.39
N MET A 98 -3.55 -4.54 -5.16
CA MET A 98 -2.45 -3.76 -4.56
C MET A 98 -1.12 -3.99 -5.29
N TYR A 99 -0.88 -5.25 -5.66
CA TYR A 99 0.24 -5.68 -6.50
C TYR A 99 -0.28 -6.66 -7.54
N ARG A 100 0.07 -6.49 -8.81
CA ARG A 100 -0.30 -7.42 -9.89
C ARG A 100 0.32 -8.81 -9.77
N ALA A 101 1.46 -8.94 -9.09
CA ALA A 101 2.11 -10.22 -8.82
C ALA A 101 2.85 -10.15 -7.48
N LEU A 102 3.20 -11.32 -6.93
CA LEU A 102 4.09 -11.39 -5.78
C LEU A 102 5.49 -10.87 -6.18
N PRO A 103 6.11 -9.97 -5.39
CA PRO A 103 7.47 -9.52 -5.64
C PRO A 103 8.44 -10.68 -5.81
N GLY A 104 9.23 -10.65 -6.89
CA GLY A 104 10.19 -11.69 -7.24
C GLY A 104 9.59 -12.93 -7.95
N ALA A 105 8.28 -13.02 -8.14
CA ALA A 105 7.67 -14.17 -8.82
C ALA A 105 7.86 -14.15 -10.34
N LEU A 106 7.93 -12.97 -10.96
CA LEU A 106 8.02 -12.78 -12.41
C LEU A 106 9.20 -11.87 -12.78
N ALA A 107 9.79 -12.13 -13.94
CA ALA A 107 10.89 -11.34 -14.49
C ALA A 107 10.39 -10.27 -15.48
N GLN A 108 11.19 -9.22 -15.68
CA GLN A 108 10.88 -8.12 -16.60
C GLN A 108 10.96 -8.56 -18.07
N LYS A 109 11.81 -9.54 -18.41
CA LYS A 109 11.97 -10.04 -19.79
C LYS A 109 10.79 -10.89 -20.21
N THR A 110 10.36 -10.69 -21.45
CA THR A 110 9.41 -11.59 -22.12
C THR A 110 10.14 -12.54 -23.08
N SER A 111 9.41 -13.48 -23.69
CA SER A 111 9.94 -14.32 -24.76
C SER A 111 10.14 -13.56 -26.09
N VAL A 112 9.59 -12.35 -26.21
CA VAL A 112 9.74 -11.49 -27.39
C VAL A 112 10.90 -10.54 -27.16
N GLU A 113 11.86 -10.53 -28.08
CA GLU A 113 13.01 -9.63 -28.00
C GLU A 113 12.56 -8.16 -28.02
N ASN A 114 13.21 -7.33 -27.21
CA ASN A 114 12.90 -5.91 -27.05
C ASN A 114 11.50 -5.58 -26.50
N LEU A 115 10.76 -6.58 -25.99
CA LEU A 115 9.53 -6.39 -25.22
C LEU A 115 9.77 -6.73 -23.74
N TYR A 116 9.49 -5.74 -22.87
CA TYR A 116 9.67 -5.85 -21.42
C TYR A 116 8.39 -5.49 -20.69
N ASN A 117 8.21 -6.09 -19.52
CA ASN A 117 7.28 -5.64 -18.51
C ASN A 117 8.01 -4.74 -17.49
N VAL A 118 7.30 -3.74 -16.96
CA VAL A 118 7.74 -2.89 -15.85
C VAL A 118 6.55 -2.64 -14.91
N GLY A 119 6.85 -2.21 -13.69
CA GLY A 119 5.86 -1.93 -12.66
C GLY A 119 5.78 -3.03 -11.60
N ASP A 120 4.67 -3.04 -10.86
CA ASP A 120 4.45 -3.90 -9.70
C ASP A 120 4.36 -5.39 -10.04
N GLY A 121 3.84 -5.73 -11.22
CA GLY A 121 3.70 -7.12 -11.68
C GLY A 121 5.01 -7.85 -11.96
N VAL A 122 6.13 -7.12 -12.02
CA VAL A 122 7.48 -7.66 -12.20
C VAL A 122 8.47 -6.98 -11.26
N ALA A 123 7.99 -6.59 -10.07
CA ALA A 123 8.82 -6.05 -9.02
C ALA A 123 9.84 -7.10 -8.55
N PRO A 124 11.12 -6.72 -8.28
CA PRO A 124 12.05 -7.60 -7.61
C PRO A 124 11.66 -7.81 -6.14
N LEU A 125 12.21 -8.84 -5.49
CA LEU A 125 11.76 -9.32 -4.17
C LEU A 125 11.80 -8.27 -3.04
N VAL A 126 12.81 -7.38 -3.02
CA VAL A 126 13.12 -6.55 -1.84
C VAL A 126 12.39 -5.21 -1.81
N PRO A 127 12.45 -4.35 -2.85
CA PRO A 127 11.67 -3.13 -2.81
C PRO A 127 10.17 -3.46 -2.97
N LEU A 128 9.32 -2.75 -2.23
CA LEU A 128 7.85 -2.83 -2.32
C LEU A 128 7.28 -1.50 -2.81
N GLY A 129 6.02 -1.49 -3.23
CA GLY A 129 5.31 -0.28 -3.64
C GLY A 129 5.97 0.47 -4.80
N LEU A 130 5.90 1.80 -4.75
CA LEU A 130 6.48 2.69 -5.77
C LEU A 130 7.98 2.49 -5.99
N PRO A 131 8.84 2.35 -4.94
CA PRO A 131 10.25 2.00 -5.13
C PRO A 131 10.45 0.72 -5.97
N ALA A 132 9.59 -0.28 -5.81
CA ALA A 132 9.68 -1.52 -6.57
C ALA A 132 9.40 -1.32 -8.06
N CYS A 133 8.35 -0.54 -8.37
CA CYS A 133 8.02 -0.16 -9.73
C CYS A 133 9.19 0.58 -10.39
N ALA A 134 9.76 1.57 -9.70
CA ALA A 134 10.93 2.31 -10.19
C ALA A 134 12.13 1.39 -10.42
N GLN A 135 12.39 0.47 -9.49
CA GLN A 135 13.49 -0.49 -9.62
C GLN A 135 13.30 -1.43 -10.81
N SER A 136 12.08 -1.92 -11.05
CA SER A 136 11.80 -2.78 -12.21
C SER A 136 12.12 -2.08 -13.54
N ALA A 137 11.80 -0.78 -13.65
CA ALA A 137 12.12 0.02 -14.82
C ALA A 137 13.63 0.24 -14.96
N ARG A 138 14.32 0.50 -13.84
CA ARG A 138 15.78 0.67 -13.83
C ARG A 138 16.50 -0.58 -14.35
N ILE A 139 16.06 -1.77 -13.94
CA ILE A 139 16.60 -3.06 -14.41
C ILE A 139 16.47 -3.17 -15.94
N VAL A 140 15.29 -2.83 -16.49
CA VAL A 140 15.07 -2.86 -17.95
C VAL A 140 15.97 -1.86 -18.68
N VAL A 141 16.11 -0.64 -18.16
CA VAL A 141 16.98 0.38 -18.76
C VAL A 141 18.44 -0.07 -18.78
N GLU A 142 18.93 -0.68 -17.69
CA GLU A 142 20.29 -1.22 -17.61
C GLU A 142 20.52 -2.35 -18.62
N ASP A 143 19.57 -3.28 -18.75
CA ASP A 143 19.62 -4.38 -19.72
C ASP A 143 19.58 -3.88 -21.18
N ILE A 144 18.83 -2.81 -21.48
CA ILE A 144 18.83 -2.18 -22.82
C ILE A 144 20.18 -1.52 -23.11
N ARG A 145 20.73 -0.74 -22.16
CA ARG A 145 22.02 -0.05 -22.31
C ARG A 145 23.17 -1.00 -22.59
N GLN A 146 23.13 -2.22 -22.06
CA GLN A 146 24.16 -3.24 -22.31
C GLN A 146 24.12 -3.82 -23.73
N ARG A 147 22.96 -3.80 -24.40
CA ARG A 147 22.77 -4.45 -25.71
C ARG A 147 22.64 -3.47 -26.87
N THR A 148 22.31 -2.22 -26.60
CA THR A 148 22.17 -1.19 -27.63
C THR A 148 23.28 -0.16 -27.49
N LYS A 149 24.08 0.01 -28.54
CA LYS A 149 25.00 1.16 -28.63
C LYS A 149 24.16 2.41 -28.93
N PRO A 150 24.43 3.57 -28.28
CA PRO A 150 23.81 4.82 -28.69
C PRO A 150 24.03 5.03 -30.19
N ALA A 151 23.01 5.49 -30.91
CA ALA A 151 23.21 5.94 -32.27
C ALA A 151 24.30 7.04 -32.26
N ALA A 152 25.24 6.98 -33.20
CA ALA A 152 26.22 8.05 -33.36
C ALA A 152 25.46 9.36 -33.63
N ALA A 153 25.76 10.39 -32.84
CA ALA A 153 25.17 11.73 -32.97
C ALA A 153 25.60 12.40 -34.29
#